data_AF-A0A842XX91-F1
#
_entry.id   AF-A0A842XX91-F1
#
_cell.length_a   1.000
_cell.length_b   1.000
_cell.length_c   1.000
_cell.angle_alpha   90.00
_cell.angle_beta   90.00
_cell.angle_gamma   90.00
#
_symmetry.space_group_name_H-M   'P 1'
#
loop_
_entity.id
_entity.type
_entity.pdbx_description
1 polymer ?
#
loop_
_entity_poly.entity_id
_entity_poly.type
_entity_poly.pdbx_seq_one_letter_code
_entity_poly.pdbx_strand_id
1 'polypeptide(L)' 'MNPKQYVNEITGIDKAQLLNYLKATGIKLGILVNFSRERNTVDVERIPDLI' A
#
# COMPACT_ATOMS: atom_id res chain seq x y z
N MET A 1 -9.06 -0.47 -21.64
CA MET A 1 -8.10 -0.33 -20.51
C MET A 1 -8.23 1.09 -20.00
N ASN A 2 -8.62 1.30 -18.74
CA ASN A 2 -8.53 2.63 -18.13
C ASN A 2 -7.05 3.00 -18.01
N PRO A 3 -6.65 4.23 -18.36
CA PRO A 3 -5.27 4.68 -18.18
C PRO A 3 -4.88 4.49 -16.70
N LYS A 4 -3.67 3.99 -16.44
CA LYS A 4 -3.13 3.86 -15.07
C LYS A 4 -3.18 5.24 -14.42
N GLN A 5 -4.15 5.43 -13.55
CA GLN A 5 -4.31 6.64 -12.76
C GLN A 5 -3.09 6.71 -11.82
N TYR A 6 -2.36 7.81 -11.86
CA TYR A 6 -1.28 8.03 -10.92
C TYR A 6 -1.88 8.09 -9.51
N VAL A 7 -1.39 7.23 -8.61
CA VAL A 7 -1.89 7.17 -7.24
C VAL A 7 -1.14 8.23 -6.44
N ASN A 8 -1.82 9.33 -6.14
CA ASN A 8 -1.19 10.48 -5.51
C ASN A 8 -0.85 10.28 -4.04
N GLU A 9 -1.48 9.32 -3.35
CA GLU A 9 -1.29 9.02 -1.94
C GLU A 9 -1.66 7.56 -1.64
N ILE A 10 -1.11 7.00 -0.55
CA ILE A 10 -1.54 5.69 -0.05
C ILE A 10 -2.93 5.85 0.57
N THR A 11 -3.92 5.15 0.01
CA THR A 11 -5.31 5.21 0.47
C THR A 11 -5.61 4.10 1.48
N GLY A 12 -6.76 4.22 2.16
CA GLY A 12 -7.26 3.15 3.02
C GLY A 12 -7.55 1.84 2.29
N ILE A 13 -7.88 1.90 0.99
CA ILE A 13 -8.12 0.72 0.15
C ILE A 13 -6.81 -0.06 -0.05
N ASP A 14 -5.71 0.64 -0.33
CA ASP A 14 -4.39 0.03 -0.51
C ASP A 14 -3.95 -0.70 0.78
N LYS A 15 -4.17 -0.05 1.93
CA LYS A 15 -3.89 -0.63 3.26
C LYS A 15 -4.72 -1.89 3.51
N ALA A 16 -6.02 -1.85 3.19
CA ALA A 16 -6.92 -2.99 3.36
C ALA A 16 -6.56 -4.16 2.43
N GLN A 17 -6.16 -3.89 1.18
CA GLN A 17 -5.70 -4.91 0.26
C GLN A 17 -4.44 -5.62 0.77
N LEU A 18 -3.43 -4.86 1.21
CA LEU A 18 -2.23 -5.43 1.79
C LEU A 18 -2.56 -6.26 3.05
N LEU A 19 -3.38 -5.73 3.96
CA LEU A 19 -3.76 -6.45 5.17
C LEU A 19 -4.47 -7.78 4.86
N ASN A 20 -5.37 -7.81 3.87
CA ASN A 20 -6.03 -9.04 3.44
C ASN A 20 -5.03 -10.06 2.88
N TYR A 21 -4.05 -9.60 2.10
CA TYR A 21 -2.98 -10.45 1.59
C TYR A 21 -2.12 -11.03 2.71
N LEU A 22 -1.74 -10.21 3.71
CA LEU A 22 -0.98 -10.65 4.88
C LEU A 22 -1.73 -11.76 5.63
N LYS A 23 -3.01 -11.56 5.92
CA LYS A 23 -3.87 -12.56 6.59
C LYS A 23 -3.99 -13.86 5.79
N ALA A 24 -4.17 -13.76 4.47
CA ALA A 24 -4.34 -14.94 3.61
C ALA A 24 -3.06 -15.77 3.47
N THR A 25 -1.90 -15.14 3.59
CA THR A 25 -0.59 -15.78 3.39
C THR A 25 0.13 -16.12 4.69
N GLY A 26 -0.33 -15.60 5.83
CA GLY A 26 0.33 -15.75 7.12
C GLY A 26 1.58 -14.87 7.29
N ILE A 27 1.85 -13.95 6.34
CA ILE A 27 2.96 -12.99 6.44
C ILE A 27 2.62 -11.94 7.50
N LYS A 28 3.55 -11.67 8.42
CA LYS A 28 3.29 -10.79 9.59
C LYS A 28 3.54 -9.31 9.37
N LEU A 29 4.22 -8.92 8.30
CA LEU A 29 4.56 -7.53 8.01
C LEU A 29 4.57 -7.27 6.51
N GLY A 30 3.86 -6.23 6.09
CA GLY A 30 3.94 -5.67 4.75
C GLY A 30 4.41 -4.23 4.77
N ILE A 31 4.96 -3.79 3.64
CA ILE A 31 5.37 -2.40 3.41
C ILE A 31 4.64 -1.92 2.15
N LEU A 32 3.92 -0.80 2.26
CA LEU A 32 3.44 -0.04 1.10
C LEU A 32 4.41 1.09 0.84
N VAL A 33 4.77 1.25 -0.43
CA VAL A 33 5.61 2.35 -0.90
C VAL A 33 4.91 3.04 -2.05
N ASN A 34 4.70 4.34 -1.92
CA ASN A 34 4.15 5.17 -2.99
C ASN A 34 5.21 6.18 -3.46
N PHE A 35 5.51 6.16 -4.76
CA PHE A 35 6.47 7.07 -5.38
C PHE A 35 5.71 8.16 -6.14
N SER A 36 5.48 9.30 -5.51
CA SER A 36 4.78 10.41 -6.15
C SER A 36 5.76 11.31 -6.87
N ARG A 37 5.70 11.30 -8.21
CA ARG A 37 6.48 12.24 -9.04
C ARG A 37 6.00 13.67 -8.91
N GLU A 38 4.69 13.87 -8.72
CA GLU A 38 4.09 15.21 -8.58
C GLU A 38 4.52 15.89 -7.28
N ARG A 39 4.50 15.15 -6.16
CA ARG A 39 4.95 15.66 -4.86
C ARG A 39 6.47 15.62 -4.69
N ASN A 40 7.17 14.89 -5.55
CA ASN A 40 8.59 14.58 -5.42
C ASN A 40 8.93 13.96 -4.04
N THR A 41 8.06 13.06 -3.57
CA THR A 41 8.18 12.38 -2.28
C THR A 41 7.99 10.88 -2.43
N VAL A 42 8.46 10.16 -1.40
CA VAL A 42 8.17 8.74 -1.21
C VAL A 42 7.40 8.60 0.09
N ASP A 43 6.19 8.05 0.02
CA ASP A 43 5.45 7.66 1.21
C ASP A 43 5.77 6.19 1.51
N VAL A 44 6.05 5.88 2.78
CA VAL A 44 6.31 4.51 3.24
C VAL A 44 5.42 4.21 4.42
N GLU A 45 4.63 3.14 4.33
CA GLU A 45 3.71 2.69 5.36
C GLU A 45 4.02 1.25 5.74
N ARG A 46 4.18 0.99 7.05
CA ARG A 46 4.39 -0.35 7.60
C ARG A 46 3.08 -0.87 8.15
N ILE A 47 2.62 -2.02 7.63
CA ILE A 47 1.37 -2.64 8.08
C ILE A 47 1.69 -3.99 8.72
N PRO A 48 1.63 -4.09 10.05
CA PRO A 48 1.73 -5.36 10.73
C PRO A 48 0.39 -6.10 10.68
N ASP A 49 0.44 -7.42 10.49
CA ASP A 49 -0.67 -8.30 10.84
C ASP A 49 -0.48 -8.77 12.28
N LEU A 50 -1.31 -8.25 13.18
CA LEU A 50 -1.22 -8.46 14.63
C LEU A 50 -2.09 -9.62 15.14
N ILE A 51 -2.64 -10.41 14.22
CA ILE A 51 -3.56 -11.52 14.49
C ILE A 51 -2.78 -12.84 14.56
#